data_AF-A0A9W8WR15-F1
#
_entry.id   AF-A0A9W8WR15-F1
#
_cell.length_a   1.000
_cell.length_b   1.000
_cell.length_c   1.000
_cell.angle_alpha   90.00
_cell.angle_beta   90.00
_cell.angle_gamma   90.00
#
_symmetry.space_group_name_H-M   'P 1'
#
loop_
_entity.id
_entity.type
_entity.pdbx_description
1 polymer ?
#
loop_
_entity_poly.entity_id
_entity_poly.type
_entity_poly.pdbx_seq_one_letter_code
_entity_poly.pdbx_strand_id
1 'polypeptide(L)'
;MVSSRGTFGSGGTFDPFRNDVEDGKGIVEWMRKQSWYTGSFATIGGSYLSFTQWALMIDPPRDMVAAVTTVSVHDPPRAFWDTGFLNLDVVRWAGHVSTQEKPSFTWKSLTRPKLERVIRSVPLAQNVRSYLGDEARWVDRIITTPDVRDSYYAPMRLGKALERIEIPVLIVTGWYDIFLEQSIEQYHRLKERGCPVAMTAGPWSHVRCPLSGKANRAGFDWIDHHLGGRDEVRRNSAVEYFVTGAQKWRRTSTYPPPTASCVFYLGADGKLTNKPTLHEAGFSTFVFDPANPTPTIGGNALLSSGAVNDSALAKRSDVLVFDSDPLHNDLEFCGKVTIQLAHTSSHPPADVFVRVSEVKKSGSSINVTEAYKRLGPERAHDEL
;
A
#
# COMPACT_ATOMS: atom_id res chain seq x y z
N MET A 1 -21.32 -12.54 4.38
CA MET A 1 -20.01 -12.28 5.02
C MET A 1 -19.62 -13.51 5.82
N VAL A 2 -18.33 -13.82 5.90
CA VAL A 2 -17.80 -14.94 6.69
C VAL A 2 -16.69 -14.39 7.59
N SER A 3 -16.74 -14.72 8.88
CA SER A 3 -15.67 -14.37 9.82
C SER A 3 -14.48 -15.30 9.61
N SER A 4 -13.27 -14.73 9.56
CA SER A 4 -12.04 -15.52 9.48
C SER A 4 -11.93 -16.51 10.63
N ARG A 5 -11.25 -17.64 10.39
CA ARG A 5 -10.95 -18.66 11.40
C ARG A 5 -10.43 -18.03 12.71
N GLY A 6 -10.99 -18.44 13.83
CA GLY A 6 -10.63 -17.94 15.17
C GLY A 6 -11.08 -16.50 15.46
N THR A 7 -12.03 -15.95 14.70
CA THR A 7 -12.59 -14.60 14.94
C THR A 7 -14.12 -14.59 14.94
N PHE A 8 -14.72 -13.71 15.73
CA PHE A 8 -16.15 -13.38 15.74
C PHE A 8 -17.07 -14.63 15.73
N GLY A 9 -16.72 -15.64 16.52
CA GLY A 9 -17.46 -16.90 16.66
C GLY A 9 -17.05 -18.03 15.71
N SER A 10 -16.17 -17.80 14.73
CA SER A 10 -15.55 -18.87 13.94
C SER A 10 -14.58 -19.67 14.80
N GLY A 11 -14.64 -21.01 14.71
CA GLY A 11 -13.71 -21.89 15.42
C GLY A 11 -12.26 -21.80 14.90
N GLY A 12 -11.34 -22.48 15.59
CA GLY A 12 -9.91 -22.52 15.25
C GLY A 12 -9.12 -21.35 15.83
N THR A 13 -7.91 -21.13 15.30
CA THR A 13 -7.00 -20.07 15.75
C THR A 13 -6.78 -19.06 14.63
N PHE A 14 -6.84 -17.78 14.96
CA PHE A 14 -6.51 -16.71 14.01
C PHE A 14 -4.99 -16.61 13.84
N ASP A 15 -4.52 -16.96 12.65
CA ASP A 15 -3.15 -16.74 12.16
C ASP A 15 -3.29 -16.13 10.75
N PRO A 16 -3.12 -14.80 10.61
CA PRO A 16 -3.49 -14.09 9.40
C PRO A 16 -2.65 -14.54 8.19
N PHE A 17 -3.29 -14.58 7.02
CA PHE A 17 -2.68 -14.88 5.72
C PHE A 17 -2.26 -16.34 5.51
N ARG A 18 -2.70 -17.27 6.38
CA ARG A 18 -2.15 -18.62 6.46
C ARG A 18 -3.11 -19.69 5.94
N ASN A 19 -4.37 -19.58 6.35
CA ASN A 19 -5.40 -20.57 6.05
C ASN A 19 -6.40 -20.09 4.99
N ASP A 20 -6.27 -18.85 4.51
CA ASP A 20 -7.28 -18.20 3.67
C ASP A 20 -7.50 -18.91 2.32
N VAL A 21 -6.49 -19.62 1.79
CA VAL A 21 -6.62 -20.44 0.57
C VAL A 21 -7.52 -21.65 0.82
N GLU A 22 -7.30 -22.38 1.92
CA GLU A 22 -8.08 -23.57 2.27
C GLU A 22 -9.50 -23.17 2.72
N ASP A 23 -9.60 -22.17 3.58
CA ASP A 23 -10.87 -21.65 4.10
C ASP A 23 -11.74 -21.10 2.96
N GLY A 24 -11.14 -20.37 2.00
CA GLY A 24 -11.84 -19.87 0.82
C GLY A 24 -12.47 -20.99 -0.02
N LYS A 25 -11.75 -22.08 -0.25
CA LYS A 25 -12.28 -23.26 -0.98
C LYS A 25 -13.44 -23.89 -0.25
N GLY A 26 -13.31 -24.13 1.06
CA GLY A 26 -14.37 -24.70 1.88
C GLY A 26 -15.65 -23.84 1.91
N ILE A 27 -15.49 -22.50 1.96
CA ILE A 27 -16.61 -21.55 1.90
C ILE A 27 -17.36 -21.67 0.55
N VAL A 28 -16.64 -21.73 -0.56
CA VAL A 28 -17.26 -21.84 -1.89
C VAL A 28 -17.96 -23.20 -2.07
N GLU A 29 -17.34 -24.29 -1.63
CA GLU A 29 -17.95 -25.63 -1.64
C GLU A 29 -19.22 -25.69 -0.78
N TRP A 30 -19.21 -25.05 0.39
CA TRP A 30 -20.40 -24.93 1.23
C TRP A 30 -21.49 -24.11 0.56
N MET A 31 -21.13 -22.94 0.00
CA MET A 31 -22.05 -22.03 -0.68
C MET A 31 -22.78 -22.73 -1.83
N ARG A 32 -22.08 -23.52 -2.64
CA ARG A 32 -22.66 -24.26 -3.77
C ARG A 32 -23.72 -25.30 -3.37
N LYS A 33 -23.72 -25.76 -2.13
CA LYS A 33 -24.71 -26.73 -1.61
C LYS A 33 -26.00 -26.06 -1.12
N GLN A 34 -26.04 -24.73 -1.05
CA GLN A 34 -27.17 -24.00 -0.51
C GLN A 34 -28.27 -23.84 -1.57
N SER A 35 -29.54 -23.91 -1.15
CA SER A 35 -30.69 -23.79 -2.05
C SER A 35 -30.83 -22.41 -2.72
N TRP A 36 -30.22 -21.39 -2.11
CA TRP A 36 -30.21 -20.02 -2.64
C TRP A 36 -29.07 -19.75 -3.63
N TYR A 37 -28.15 -20.70 -3.83
CA TYR A 37 -27.04 -20.52 -4.77
C TYR A 37 -27.55 -20.59 -6.21
N THR A 38 -27.34 -19.51 -6.96
CA THR A 38 -27.89 -19.32 -8.32
C THR A 38 -27.00 -19.86 -9.43
N GLY A 39 -25.87 -20.50 -9.09
CA GLY A 39 -24.93 -21.09 -10.05
C GLY A 39 -23.75 -20.19 -10.43
N SER A 40 -23.71 -18.93 -9.97
CA SER A 40 -22.53 -18.07 -10.07
C SER A 40 -22.45 -17.09 -8.91
N PHE A 41 -21.26 -16.53 -8.68
CA PHE A 41 -21.03 -15.51 -7.67
C PHE A 41 -19.91 -14.56 -8.07
N ALA A 42 -19.80 -13.46 -7.32
CA ALA A 42 -18.68 -12.54 -7.42
C ALA A 42 -18.21 -12.13 -6.02
N THR A 43 -16.99 -11.62 -5.91
CA THR A 43 -16.44 -11.15 -4.64
C THR A 43 -16.18 -9.66 -4.67
N ILE A 44 -16.31 -9.04 -3.50
CA ILE A 44 -15.98 -7.64 -3.27
C ILE A 44 -15.40 -7.51 -1.87
N GLY A 45 -14.31 -6.76 -1.73
CA GLY A 45 -13.64 -6.60 -0.45
C GLY A 45 -12.37 -5.78 -0.54
N GLY A 46 -12.06 -5.08 0.55
CA GLY A 46 -10.84 -4.27 0.65
C GLY A 46 -9.84 -4.78 1.68
N SER A 47 -8.58 -4.37 1.53
CA SER A 47 -7.51 -4.66 2.50
C SER A 47 -7.36 -6.18 2.72
N TYR A 48 -7.45 -6.68 3.94
CA TYR A 48 -7.43 -8.12 4.24
C TYR A 48 -8.50 -8.91 3.44
N LEU A 49 -9.68 -8.34 3.20
CA LEU A 49 -10.71 -8.98 2.36
C LEU A 49 -10.33 -9.02 0.87
N SER A 50 -9.37 -8.21 0.42
CA SER A 50 -8.79 -8.37 -0.91
C SER A 50 -7.76 -9.50 -0.95
N PHE A 51 -6.99 -9.70 0.13
CA PHE A 51 -6.08 -10.83 0.25
C PHE A 51 -6.84 -12.16 0.18
N THR A 52 -7.97 -12.28 0.91
CA THR A 52 -8.79 -13.50 0.88
C THR A 52 -9.36 -13.79 -0.51
N GLN A 53 -9.65 -12.75 -1.30
CA GLN A 53 -10.03 -12.91 -2.72
C GLN A 53 -8.86 -13.45 -3.54
N TRP A 54 -7.65 -12.90 -3.40
CA TRP A 54 -6.46 -13.44 -4.07
C TRP A 54 -6.15 -14.89 -3.64
N ALA A 55 -6.39 -15.23 -2.37
CA ALA A 55 -6.19 -16.57 -1.85
C ALA A 55 -7.14 -17.57 -2.53
N LEU A 56 -8.41 -17.16 -2.71
CA LEU A 56 -9.39 -17.93 -3.47
C LEU A 56 -8.98 -18.06 -4.95
N MET A 57 -8.45 -16.99 -5.55
CA MET A 57 -8.05 -16.94 -6.96
C MET A 57 -6.72 -17.66 -7.29
N ILE A 58 -6.01 -18.24 -6.31
CA ILE A 58 -4.92 -19.19 -6.58
C ILE A 58 -5.43 -20.41 -7.36
N ASP A 59 -6.68 -20.79 -7.12
CA ASP A 59 -7.38 -21.88 -7.79
C ASP A 59 -8.80 -21.37 -8.14
N PRO A 60 -8.91 -20.56 -9.21
CA PRO A 60 -10.12 -19.78 -9.49
C PRO A 60 -11.36 -20.67 -9.57
N PRO A 61 -12.41 -20.41 -8.77
CA PRO A 61 -13.67 -21.10 -8.92
C PRO A 61 -14.29 -20.82 -10.29
N ARG A 62 -14.68 -21.86 -11.03
CA ARG A 62 -15.21 -21.73 -12.41
C ARG A 62 -16.49 -20.90 -12.53
N ASP A 63 -17.24 -20.83 -11.45
CA ASP A 63 -18.51 -20.12 -11.30
C ASP A 63 -18.35 -18.75 -10.60
N MET A 64 -17.10 -18.34 -10.34
CA MET A 64 -16.79 -16.96 -9.96
C MET A 64 -16.71 -16.10 -11.22
N VAL A 65 -17.60 -15.11 -11.36
CA VAL A 65 -17.74 -14.35 -12.62
C VAL A 65 -17.16 -12.94 -12.56
N ALA A 66 -16.81 -12.45 -11.38
CA ALA A 66 -16.11 -11.18 -11.20
C ALA A 66 -15.47 -11.04 -9.81
N ALA A 67 -14.46 -10.17 -9.71
CA ALA A 67 -13.87 -9.72 -8.45
C ALA A 67 -13.76 -8.19 -8.41
N VAL A 68 -13.90 -7.63 -7.20
CA VAL A 68 -13.58 -6.23 -6.89
C VAL A 68 -12.63 -6.20 -5.70
N THR A 69 -11.38 -5.82 -5.95
CA THR A 69 -10.36 -5.65 -4.91
C THR A 69 -10.19 -4.17 -4.59
N THR A 70 -10.27 -3.81 -3.31
CA THR A 70 -10.08 -2.43 -2.85
C THR A 70 -8.84 -2.30 -1.97
N VAL A 71 -7.95 -1.32 -2.21
CA VAL A 71 -6.69 -1.12 -1.46
C VAL A 71 -5.94 -2.45 -1.26
N SER A 72 -5.55 -3.04 -2.39
CA SER A 72 -5.41 -4.49 -2.50
C SER A 72 -4.01 -5.00 -2.21
N VAL A 73 -3.94 -6.13 -1.51
CA VAL A 73 -2.69 -6.84 -1.17
C VAL A 73 -2.78 -8.31 -1.57
N HIS A 74 -1.73 -8.81 -2.21
CA HIS A 74 -1.59 -10.21 -2.63
C HIS A 74 -0.26 -10.84 -2.13
N ASP A 75 0.70 -10.00 -1.73
CA ASP A 75 1.97 -10.42 -1.13
C ASP A 75 2.28 -9.55 0.11
N PRO A 76 1.61 -9.78 1.26
CA PRO A 76 1.82 -9.02 2.48
C PRO A 76 3.28 -8.96 2.98
N PRO A 77 4.11 -10.02 2.89
CA PRO A 77 5.53 -9.98 3.26
C PRO A 77 6.28 -8.80 2.65
N ARG A 78 5.99 -8.46 1.39
CA ARG A 78 6.60 -7.28 0.74
C ARG A 78 6.20 -5.97 1.44
N ALA A 79 4.95 -5.83 1.86
CA ALA A 79 4.53 -4.65 2.62
C ALA A 79 5.15 -4.58 4.04
N PHE A 80 5.62 -5.71 4.58
CA PHE A 80 6.26 -5.77 5.89
C PHE A 80 7.75 -5.44 5.85
N TRP A 81 8.48 -5.90 4.83
CA TRP A 81 9.94 -5.94 4.84
C TRP A 81 10.65 -5.63 3.50
N ASP A 82 9.97 -5.46 2.35
CA ASP A 82 10.65 -5.33 1.04
C ASP A 82 11.56 -4.10 0.93
N THR A 83 11.25 -3.09 1.73
CA THR A 83 12.07 -1.88 1.87
C THR A 83 13.34 -2.12 2.71
N GLY A 84 13.53 -3.32 3.26
CA GLY A 84 14.65 -3.71 4.13
C GLY A 84 14.51 -3.30 5.60
N PHE A 85 13.38 -2.72 5.99
CA PHE A 85 13.02 -2.41 7.37
C PHE A 85 11.62 -2.91 7.70
N LEU A 86 11.32 -3.09 8.99
CA LEU A 86 9.99 -3.51 9.42
C LEU A 86 9.02 -2.33 9.30
N ASN A 87 7.99 -2.46 8.47
CA ASN A 87 6.88 -1.54 8.48
C ASN A 87 6.06 -1.70 9.77
N LEU A 88 6.22 -0.75 10.70
CA LEU A 88 5.60 -0.79 12.04
C LEU A 88 4.07 -0.73 12.01
N ASP A 89 3.44 -0.43 10.87
CA ASP A 89 1.99 -0.51 10.73
C ASP A 89 1.46 -1.94 10.90
N VAL A 90 2.27 -2.98 10.66
CA VAL A 90 1.89 -4.37 10.99
C VAL A 90 1.69 -4.57 12.50
N VAL A 91 2.48 -3.88 13.33
CA VAL A 91 2.36 -3.92 14.80
C VAL A 91 1.14 -3.12 15.25
N ARG A 92 0.86 -1.98 14.59
CA ARG A 92 -0.37 -1.21 14.84
C ARG A 92 -1.61 -2.01 14.47
N TRP A 93 -1.57 -2.72 13.34
CA TRP A 93 -2.63 -3.63 12.93
C TRP A 93 -2.81 -4.78 13.93
N ALA A 94 -1.72 -5.37 14.42
CA ALA A 94 -1.77 -6.41 15.45
C ALA A 94 -2.51 -5.95 16.72
N GLY A 95 -2.24 -4.74 17.20
CA GLY A 95 -2.96 -4.18 18.34
C GLY A 95 -4.45 -3.87 18.05
N HIS A 96 -4.81 -3.61 16.78
CA HIS A 96 -6.20 -3.48 16.38
C HIS A 96 -6.92 -4.83 16.40
N VAL A 97 -6.30 -5.85 15.79
CA VAL A 97 -6.81 -7.22 15.71
C VAL A 97 -6.98 -7.82 17.11
N SER A 98 -6.01 -7.63 18.02
CA SER A 98 -6.10 -8.18 19.38
C SER A 98 -7.25 -7.60 20.22
N THR A 99 -7.82 -6.46 19.80
CA THR A 99 -8.93 -5.79 20.49
C THR A 99 -10.20 -5.73 19.66
N GLN A 100 -10.26 -6.38 18.49
CA GLN A 100 -11.36 -6.21 17.52
C GLN A 100 -12.72 -6.72 18.01
N GLU A 101 -12.74 -7.69 18.93
CA GLU A 101 -13.96 -8.25 19.52
C GLU A 101 -14.31 -7.63 20.88
N LYS A 102 -13.47 -6.71 21.38
CA LYS A 102 -13.67 -6.02 22.66
C LYS A 102 -14.53 -4.75 22.43
N PRO A 103 -15.33 -4.30 23.42
CA PRO A 103 -16.16 -3.10 23.27
C PRO A 103 -15.36 -1.87 22.81
N SER A 104 -15.83 -1.24 21.73
CA SER A 104 -14.95 -0.56 20.76
C SER A 104 -14.37 0.80 21.17
N PHE A 105 -14.99 1.55 22.09
CA PHE A 105 -14.56 2.93 22.39
C PHE A 105 -13.58 3.03 23.56
N THR A 106 -13.88 2.36 24.68
CA THR A 106 -13.11 2.44 25.91
C THR A 106 -11.73 1.80 25.78
N TRP A 107 -11.66 0.60 25.18
CA TRP A 107 -10.40 -0.11 25.00
C TRP A 107 -9.47 0.58 24.00
N LYS A 108 -9.98 1.07 22.86
CA LYS A 108 -9.16 1.73 21.83
C LYS A 108 -8.49 3.01 22.33
N SER A 109 -9.17 3.78 23.19
CA SER A 109 -8.60 5.00 23.78
C SER A 109 -7.47 4.70 24.77
N LEU A 110 -7.62 3.64 25.57
CA LEU A 110 -6.64 3.25 26.60
C LEU A 110 -5.41 2.50 26.06
N THR A 111 -5.56 1.73 24.98
CA THR A 111 -4.48 0.88 24.46
C THR A 111 -3.59 1.57 23.43
N ARG A 112 -4.14 2.46 22.60
CA ARG A 112 -3.38 3.13 21.53
C ARG A 112 -2.12 3.86 22.03
N PRO A 113 -2.19 4.74 23.05
CA PRO A 113 -0.99 5.42 23.54
C PRO A 113 0.05 4.47 24.15
N LYS A 114 -0.40 3.36 24.74
CA LYS A 114 0.49 2.34 25.30
C LYS A 114 1.21 1.57 24.19
N LEU A 115 0.49 1.18 23.14
CA LEU A 115 1.06 0.50 21.98
C LEU A 115 2.09 1.38 21.26
N GLU A 116 1.81 2.67 21.06
CA GLU A 116 2.80 3.58 20.45
C GLU A 116 4.07 3.72 21.30
N ARG A 117 3.97 3.67 22.63
CA ARG A 117 5.16 3.65 23.50
C ARG A 117 5.97 2.37 23.32
N VAL A 118 5.31 1.22 23.17
CA VAL A 118 5.93 -0.09 22.91
C VAL A 118 6.61 -0.12 21.54
N ILE A 119 5.96 0.42 20.51
CA ILE A 119 6.50 0.51 19.15
C ILE A 119 7.78 1.36 19.11
N ARG A 120 7.87 2.39 19.96
CA ARG A 120 9.03 3.29 20.05
C ARG A 120 10.14 2.78 20.97
N SER A 121 9.95 1.65 21.67
CA SER A 121 10.91 1.16 22.66
C SER A 121 11.72 -0.04 22.15
N VAL A 122 13.00 -0.07 22.49
CA VAL A 122 13.91 -1.19 22.22
C VAL A 122 14.09 -2.09 23.46
N PRO A 123 14.27 -3.41 23.31
CA PRO A 123 14.17 -4.19 22.06
C PRO A 123 12.71 -4.42 21.62
N LEU A 124 12.38 -4.07 20.37
CA LEU A 124 11.01 -4.05 19.85
C LEU A 124 10.29 -5.41 19.98
N ALA A 125 10.91 -6.50 19.52
CA ALA A 125 10.30 -7.83 19.50
C ALA A 125 9.86 -8.28 20.90
N GLN A 126 10.74 -8.14 21.90
CA GLN A 126 10.43 -8.48 23.28
C GLN A 126 9.29 -7.61 23.84
N ASN A 127 9.36 -6.29 23.61
CA ASN A 127 8.36 -5.35 24.11
C ASN A 127 6.97 -5.61 23.50
N VAL A 128 6.91 -5.89 22.19
CA VAL A 128 5.66 -6.24 21.49
C VAL A 128 5.13 -7.57 22.00
N ARG A 129 5.97 -8.60 22.17
CA ARG A 129 5.58 -9.90 22.71
C ARG A 129 5.02 -9.77 24.13
N SER A 130 5.68 -9.00 24.99
CA SER A 130 5.20 -8.76 26.36
C SER A 130 3.89 -7.98 26.39
N TYR A 131 3.66 -7.07 25.43
CA TYR A 131 2.46 -6.23 25.40
C TYR A 131 1.24 -6.94 24.79
N LEU A 132 1.41 -7.59 23.63
CA LEU A 132 0.30 -8.25 22.93
C LEU A 132 0.07 -9.69 23.38
N GLY A 133 1.09 -10.33 23.98
CA GLY A 133 1.01 -11.69 24.48
C GLY A 133 0.55 -12.69 23.42
N ASP A 134 -0.29 -13.62 23.85
CA ASP A 134 -0.77 -14.71 23.00
C ASP A 134 -1.81 -14.25 21.97
N GLU A 135 -2.45 -13.09 22.16
CA GLU A 135 -3.50 -12.56 21.27
C GLU A 135 -2.97 -12.18 19.87
N ALA A 136 -1.66 -12.00 19.71
CA ALA A 136 -1.05 -11.66 18.42
C ALA A 136 0.33 -12.30 18.19
N ARG A 137 0.52 -13.58 18.57
CA ARG A 137 1.81 -14.29 18.36
C ARG A 137 2.33 -14.23 16.92
N TRP A 138 1.44 -14.13 15.94
CA TRP A 138 1.80 -14.02 14.54
C TRP A 138 2.65 -12.77 14.24
N VAL A 139 2.47 -11.65 14.96
CA VAL A 139 3.27 -10.43 14.70
C VAL A 139 4.71 -10.58 15.20
N ASP A 140 4.92 -11.33 16.29
CA ASP A 140 6.26 -11.64 16.78
C ASP A 140 7.07 -12.42 15.74
N ARG A 141 6.42 -13.36 15.03
CA ARG A 141 7.04 -14.09 13.92
C ARG A 141 7.42 -13.16 12.77
N ILE A 142 6.56 -12.23 12.38
CA ILE A 142 6.86 -11.23 11.34
C ILE A 142 8.05 -10.35 11.75
N ILE A 143 8.07 -9.86 13.00
CA ILE A 143 9.17 -9.00 13.52
C ILE A 143 10.51 -9.75 13.50
N THR A 144 10.50 -11.06 13.77
CA THR A 144 11.72 -11.87 13.92
C THR A 144 12.15 -12.59 12.64
N THR A 145 11.40 -12.44 11.53
CA THR A 145 11.69 -13.09 10.25
C THR A 145 11.81 -12.04 9.14
N PRO A 146 12.92 -11.30 9.05
CA PRO A 146 13.06 -10.20 8.09
C PRO A 146 13.25 -10.65 6.63
N ASP A 147 13.70 -11.89 6.37
CA ASP A 147 13.83 -12.39 4.99
C ASP A 147 12.46 -12.79 4.43
N VAL A 148 11.90 -11.99 3.53
CA VAL A 148 10.62 -12.24 2.86
C VAL A 148 10.59 -13.54 2.04
N ARG A 149 11.76 -14.14 1.76
CA ARG A 149 11.87 -15.42 1.03
C ARG A 149 11.77 -16.63 1.95
N ASP A 150 11.78 -16.42 3.27
CA ASP A 150 11.64 -17.50 4.25
C ASP A 150 10.38 -18.33 3.98
N SER A 151 10.49 -19.64 4.20
CA SER A 151 9.39 -20.60 4.06
C SER A 151 8.16 -20.24 4.90
N TYR A 152 8.33 -19.53 6.02
CA TYR A 152 7.25 -18.99 6.85
C TYR A 152 6.22 -18.19 6.02
N TYR A 153 6.71 -17.39 5.08
CA TYR A 153 5.90 -16.52 4.23
C TYR A 153 5.28 -17.22 3.02
N ALA A 154 5.60 -18.50 2.77
CA ALA A 154 5.12 -19.20 1.57
C ALA A 154 3.59 -19.17 1.40
N PRO A 155 2.74 -19.35 2.44
CA PRO A 155 1.29 -19.26 2.30
C PRO A 155 0.77 -17.84 2.02
N MET A 156 1.57 -16.80 2.32
CA MET A 156 1.19 -15.40 2.16
C MET A 156 1.49 -14.86 0.76
N ARG A 157 2.33 -15.55 -0.03
CA ARG A 157 2.75 -15.09 -1.37
C ARG A 157 1.78 -15.59 -2.43
N LEU A 158 0.79 -14.76 -2.77
CA LEU A 158 -0.30 -15.14 -3.65
C LEU A 158 -0.11 -14.68 -5.11
N GLY A 159 1.10 -14.29 -5.53
CA GLY A 159 1.39 -13.86 -6.91
C GLY A 159 0.93 -14.86 -7.98
N LYS A 160 0.88 -16.16 -7.65
CA LYS A 160 0.34 -17.21 -8.53
C LYS A 160 -1.12 -16.98 -8.95
N ALA A 161 -1.93 -16.29 -8.14
CA ALA A 161 -3.30 -15.94 -8.50
C ALA A 161 -3.34 -15.00 -9.72
N LEU A 162 -2.39 -14.06 -9.81
CA LEU A 162 -2.26 -13.13 -10.95
C LEU A 162 -1.95 -13.87 -12.26
N GLU A 163 -1.33 -15.05 -12.17
CA GLU A 163 -0.97 -15.92 -13.29
C GLU A 163 -2.08 -16.87 -13.74
N ARG A 164 -3.15 -17.00 -12.96
CA ARG A 164 -4.17 -18.03 -13.17
C ARG A 164 -5.57 -17.48 -13.42
N ILE A 165 -5.88 -16.34 -12.82
CA ILE A 165 -7.21 -15.76 -12.96
C ILE A 165 -7.48 -15.31 -14.39
N GLU A 166 -8.70 -15.52 -14.86
CA GLU A 166 -9.18 -15.13 -16.20
C GLU A 166 -10.52 -14.36 -16.14
N ILE A 167 -11.06 -14.18 -14.93
CA ILE A 167 -12.34 -13.50 -14.72
C ILE A 167 -12.14 -11.98 -14.73
N PRO A 168 -13.20 -11.19 -15.00
CA PRO A 168 -13.18 -9.75 -14.83
C PRO A 168 -12.80 -9.29 -13.41
N VAL A 169 -11.74 -8.47 -13.29
CA VAL A 169 -11.28 -7.87 -12.03
C VAL A 169 -11.32 -6.34 -12.08
N LEU A 170 -11.98 -5.70 -11.11
CA LEU A 170 -11.84 -4.28 -10.84
C LEU A 170 -10.91 -4.05 -9.66
N ILE A 171 -9.86 -3.27 -9.88
CA ILE A 171 -8.93 -2.82 -8.84
C ILE A 171 -9.32 -1.39 -8.43
N VAL A 172 -9.69 -1.18 -7.18
CA VAL A 172 -9.99 0.12 -6.60
C VAL A 172 -8.87 0.48 -5.62
N THR A 173 -8.20 1.61 -5.81
CA THR A 173 -7.06 1.97 -4.96
C THR A 173 -6.97 3.47 -4.72
N GLY A 174 -6.03 3.90 -3.88
CA GLY A 174 -5.79 5.30 -3.54
C GLY A 174 -4.31 5.66 -3.62
N TRP A 175 -4.01 6.91 -4.00
CA TRP A 175 -2.62 7.38 -4.12
C TRP A 175 -1.83 7.40 -2.80
N TYR A 176 -2.54 7.38 -1.68
CA TYR A 176 -1.98 7.35 -0.34
C TYR A 176 -2.27 6.02 0.36
N ASP A 177 -2.52 4.96 -0.42
CA ASP A 177 -2.68 3.61 0.07
C ASP A 177 -1.33 2.93 0.32
N ILE A 178 -1.22 2.21 1.44
CA ILE A 178 -0.03 1.44 1.81
C ILE A 178 0.26 0.30 0.81
N PHE A 179 -0.76 -0.17 0.10
CA PHE A 179 -0.65 -1.23 -0.91
C PHE A 179 -0.77 -0.71 -2.36
N LEU A 180 -0.53 0.59 -2.58
CA LEU A 180 -0.60 1.19 -3.92
C LEU A 180 0.28 0.44 -4.94
N GLU A 181 1.52 0.12 -4.57
CA GLU A 181 2.46 -0.60 -5.46
C GLU A 181 1.87 -1.95 -5.91
N GLN A 182 1.34 -2.74 -4.98
CA GLN A 182 0.73 -4.03 -5.30
C GLN A 182 -0.55 -3.87 -6.11
N SER A 183 -1.36 -2.83 -5.85
CA SER A 183 -2.57 -2.56 -6.66
C SER A 183 -2.21 -2.23 -8.12
N ILE A 184 -1.15 -1.44 -8.33
CA ILE A 184 -0.63 -1.10 -9.66
C ILE A 184 -0.03 -2.35 -10.35
N GLU A 185 0.74 -3.16 -9.62
CA GLU A 185 1.29 -4.42 -10.11
C GLU A 185 0.20 -5.40 -10.55
N GLN A 186 -0.85 -5.59 -9.74
CA GLN A 186 -2.00 -6.42 -10.09
C GLN A 186 -2.65 -5.95 -11.40
N TYR A 187 -2.84 -4.64 -11.57
CA TYR A 187 -3.43 -4.07 -12.79
C TYR A 187 -2.57 -4.39 -14.01
N HIS A 188 -1.27 -4.08 -13.94
CA HIS A 188 -0.35 -4.32 -15.04
C HIS A 188 -0.26 -5.79 -15.39
N ARG A 189 -0.13 -6.67 -14.38
CA ARG A 189 0.07 -8.09 -14.62
C ARG A 189 -1.15 -8.75 -15.28
N LEU A 190 -2.36 -8.40 -14.81
CA LEU A 190 -3.59 -8.87 -15.43
C LEU A 190 -3.76 -8.32 -16.85
N LYS A 191 -3.43 -7.04 -17.05
CA LYS A 191 -3.52 -6.39 -18.37
C LYS A 191 -2.58 -7.02 -19.39
N GLU A 192 -1.34 -7.31 -19.00
CA GLU A 192 -0.33 -8.01 -19.82
C GLU A 192 -0.80 -9.39 -20.26
N ARG A 193 -1.47 -10.13 -19.37
CA ARG A 193 -2.06 -11.44 -19.67
C ARG A 193 -3.33 -11.37 -20.53
N GLY A 194 -3.82 -10.18 -20.84
CA GLY A 194 -5.09 -9.99 -21.56
C GLY A 194 -6.33 -10.31 -20.71
N CYS A 195 -6.19 -10.44 -19.39
CA CYS A 195 -7.31 -10.64 -18.48
C CYS A 195 -8.20 -9.38 -18.45
N PRO A 196 -9.55 -9.50 -18.40
CA PRO A 196 -10.41 -8.33 -18.32
C PRO A 196 -10.19 -7.59 -17.00
N VAL A 197 -9.43 -6.49 -17.03
CA VAL A 197 -9.08 -5.72 -15.83
C VAL A 197 -9.40 -4.24 -16.02
N ALA A 198 -9.94 -3.63 -14.96
CA ALA A 198 -10.15 -2.20 -14.86
C ALA A 198 -9.57 -1.65 -13.55
N MET A 199 -9.29 -0.35 -13.51
CA MET A 199 -8.76 0.33 -12.32
C MET A 199 -9.50 1.64 -12.02
N THR A 200 -9.78 1.90 -10.74
CA THR A 200 -10.20 3.20 -10.22
C THR A 200 -9.24 3.67 -9.13
N ALA A 201 -8.47 4.72 -9.38
CA ALA A 201 -7.48 5.25 -8.44
C ALA A 201 -7.83 6.68 -7.99
N GLY A 202 -8.07 6.89 -6.70
CA GLY A 202 -8.50 8.19 -6.16
C GLY A 202 -7.49 8.84 -5.20
N PRO A 203 -7.78 10.06 -4.70
CA PRO A 203 -6.96 10.78 -3.73
C PRO A 203 -7.18 10.23 -2.31
N TRP A 204 -7.28 8.91 -2.17
CA TRP A 204 -7.65 8.25 -0.94
C TRP A 204 -6.44 7.61 -0.28
N SER A 205 -6.53 7.48 1.03
CA SER A 205 -5.66 6.61 1.82
C SER A 205 -6.32 5.25 2.09
N HIS A 206 -5.57 4.33 2.70
CA HIS A 206 -6.02 2.97 2.99
C HIS A 206 -7.40 2.91 3.68
N VAL A 207 -7.59 3.68 4.74
CA VAL A 207 -8.85 3.70 5.52
C VAL A 207 -9.93 4.56 4.84
N ARG A 208 -9.54 5.56 4.05
CA ARG A 208 -10.49 6.50 3.40
C ARG A 208 -11.07 5.94 2.11
N CYS A 209 -10.35 5.08 1.40
CA CYS A 209 -10.79 4.52 0.13
C CYS A 209 -12.11 3.73 0.26
N PRO A 210 -12.26 2.79 1.22
CA PRO A 210 -13.52 2.06 1.41
C PRO A 210 -14.70 2.95 1.85
N LEU A 211 -14.46 4.15 2.37
CA LEU A 211 -15.50 5.11 2.77
C LEU A 211 -15.94 6.02 1.60
N SER A 212 -15.24 5.97 0.46
CA SER A 212 -15.55 6.81 -0.69
C SER A 212 -16.79 6.29 -1.43
N GLY A 213 -17.80 7.15 -1.57
CA GLY A 213 -18.99 6.82 -2.37
C GLY A 213 -18.67 6.48 -3.83
N LYS A 214 -17.64 7.12 -4.42
CA LYS A 214 -17.20 6.80 -5.78
C LYS A 214 -16.51 5.45 -5.86
N ALA A 215 -15.66 5.11 -4.88
CA ALA A 215 -15.00 3.81 -4.81
C ALA A 215 -16.04 2.68 -4.69
N ASN A 216 -16.99 2.82 -3.76
CA ASN A 216 -18.05 1.85 -3.55
C ASN A 216 -18.96 1.72 -4.78
N ARG A 217 -19.38 2.84 -5.39
CA ARG A 217 -20.20 2.81 -6.61
C ARG A 217 -19.50 2.05 -7.74
N ALA A 218 -18.22 2.32 -7.98
CA ALA A 218 -17.46 1.60 -9.01
C ALA A 218 -17.44 0.08 -8.76
N GLY A 219 -17.31 -0.34 -7.49
CA GLY A 219 -17.39 -1.75 -7.10
C GLY A 219 -18.77 -2.36 -7.34
N PHE A 220 -19.84 -1.72 -6.89
CA PHE A 220 -21.20 -2.25 -7.08
C PHE A 220 -21.61 -2.27 -8.55
N ASP A 221 -21.32 -1.22 -9.32
CA ASP A 221 -21.58 -1.17 -10.77
C ASP A 221 -20.86 -2.31 -11.50
N TRP A 222 -19.64 -2.68 -11.07
CA TRP A 222 -18.91 -3.82 -11.63
C TRP A 222 -19.58 -5.17 -11.36
N ILE A 223 -20.01 -5.39 -10.11
CA ILE A 223 -20.75 -6.60 -9.73
C ILE A 223 -22.09 -6.67 -10.48
N ASP A 224 -22.81 -5.56 -10.55
CA ASP A 224 -24.08 -5.44 -11.24
C ASP A 224 -23.99 -5.75 -12.73
N HIS A 225 -22.91 -5.30 -13.38
CA HIS A 225 -22.65 -5.63 -14.78
C HIS A 225 -22.33 -7.12 -14.97
N HIS A 226 -21.34 -7.65 -14.25
CA HIS A 226 -20.79 -8.98 -14.53
C HIS A 226 -21.57 -10.14 -13.92
N LEU A 227 -22.14 -9.95 -12.72
CA LEU A 227 -22.99 -10.95 -12.07
C LEU A 227 -24.47 -10.70 -12.34
N GLY A 228 -24.89 -9.43 -12.36
CA GLY A 228 -26.29 -9.05 -12.55
C GLY A 228 -26.74 -8.91 -14.01
N GLY A 229 -25.82 -8.90 -14.98
CA GLY A 229 -26.12 -8.74 -16.41
C GLY A 229 -26.63 -7.35 -16.78
N ARG A 230 -26.34 -6.32 -15.96
CA ARG A 230 -26.82 -4.95 -16.16
C ARG A 230 -25.86 -4.15 -17.06
N ASP A 231 -26.18 -4.07 -18.34
CA ASP A 231 -25.35 -3.36 -19.33
C ASP A 231 -25.36 -1.84 -19.17
N GLU A 232 -26.38 -1.26 -18.52
CA GLU A 232 -26.49 0.19 -18.31
C GLU A 232 -25.44 0.76 -17.35
N VAL A 233 -24.89 -0.07 -16.46
CA VAL A 233 -23.80 0.30 -15.54
C VAL A 233 -22.42 -0.10 -16.08
N ARG A 234 -22.35 -0.59 -17.31
CA ARG A 234 -21.09 -1.00 -17.94
C ARG A 234 -20.09 0.14 -17.97
N ARG A 235 -18.88 -0.14 -17.49
CA ARG A 235 -17.77 0.80 -17.50
C ARG A 235 -17.31 1.09 -18.94
N ASN A 236 -17.11 2.38 -19.26
CA ASN A 236 -16.71 2.84 -20.60
C ASN A 236 -15.21 3.16 -20.76
N SER A 237 -14.41 3.00 -19.71
CA SER A 237 -12.96 3.18 -19.73
C SER A 237 -12.27 2.15 -18.83
N ALA A 238 -11.16 1.57 -19.27
CA ALA A 238 -10.42 0.61 -18.44
C ALA A 238 -9.89 1.26 -17.15
N VAL A 239 -9.48 2.53 -17.20
CA VAL A 239 -8.92 3.24 -16.04
C VAL A 239 -9.64 4.57 -15.81
N GLU A 240 -10.02 4.81 -14.56
CA GLU A 240 -10.37 6.13 -14.05
C GLU A 240 -9.39 6.49 -12.94
N TYR A 241 -8.77 7.67 -13.00
CA TYR A 241 -7.79 8.06 -12.01
C TYR A 241 -7.91 9.56 -11.68
N PHE A 242 -7.65 9.94 -10.43
CA PHE A 242 -7.76 11.31 -9.98
C PHE A 242 -6.41 12.02 -10.04
N VAL A 243 -6.30 13.12 -10.78
CA VAL A 243 -5.10 13.96 -10.76
C VAL A 243 -5.18 14.89 -9.57
N THR A 244 -4.30 14.69 -8.58
CA THR A 244 -4.35 15.39 -7.28
C THR A 244 -4.11 16.89 -7.41
N GLY A 245 -3.14 17.33 -8.21
CA GLY A 245 -2.86 18.75 -8.45
C GLY A 245 -4.02 19.48 -9.15
N ALA A 246 -4.50 18.92 -10.27
CA ALA A 246 -5.63 19.47 -11.03
C ALA A 246 -7.00 19.26 -10.39
N GLN A 247 -7.08 18.40 -9.36
CA GLN A 247 -8.29 17.95 -8.67
C GLN A 247 -9.40 17.44 -9.60
N LYS A 248 -9.01 16.66 -10.62
CA LYS A 248 -9.93 16.19 -11.66
C LYS A 248 -9.77 14.70 -11.92
N TRP A 249 -10.90 14.04 -12.16
CA TRP A 249 -10.90 12.67 -12.67
C TRP A 249 -10.56 12.65 -14.16
N ARG A 250 -9.67 11.75 -14.54
CA ARG A 250 -9.33 11.44 -15.94
C ARG A 250 -9.70 9.99 -16.25
N ARG A 251 -9.92 9.73 -17.54
CA ARG A 251 -10.24 8.42 -18.12
C ARG A 251 -9.19 8.05 -19.14
N THR A 252 -8.75 6.80 -19.15
CA THR A 252 -7.80 6.27 -20.13
C THR A 252 -8.04 4.78 -20.36
N SER A 253 -7.55 4.26 -21.48
CA SER A 253 -7.56 2.84 -21.80
C SER A 253 -6.42 2.06 -21.12
N THR A 254 -5.37 2.75 -20.69
CA THR A 254 -4.22 2.17 -20.00
C THR A 254 -3.58 3.16 -19.03
N TYR A 255 -3.01 2.64 -17.94
CA TYR A 255 -2.23 3.40 -16.97
C TYR A 255 -0.78 2.90 -16.99
N PRO A 256 0.23 3.80 -16.88
CA PRO A 256 0.07 5.23 -17.05
C PRO A 256 -0.40 5.56 -18.49
N PRO A 257 -1.08 6.70 -18.72
CA PRO A 257 -1.26 7.21 -20.07
C PRO A 257 0.11 7.48 -20.72
N PRO A 258 0.19 7.68 -22.06
CA PRO A 258 1.43 8.11 -22.70
C PRO A 258 2.00 9.37 -22.03
N THR A 259 3.25 9.28 -21.56
CA THR A 259 3.97 10.35 -20.86
C THR A 259 5.35 10.57 -21.48
N ALA A 260 5.97 11.71 -21.18
CA ALA A 260 7.37 11.99 -21.52
C ALA A 260 8.23 11.94 -20.25
N SER A 261 9.45 11.44 -20.37
CA SER A 261 10.41 11.47 -19.26
C SER A 261 10.79 12.91 -18.93
N CYS A 262 10.80 13.23 -17.64
CA CYS A 262 11.25 14.51 -17.10
C CYS A 262 12.27 14.24 -16.00
N VAL A 263 13.48 14.76 -16.15
CA VAL A 263 14.58 14.54 -15.20
C VAL A 263 14.89 15.84 -14.50
N PHE A 264 15.02 15.74 -13.19
CA PHE A 264 15.50 16.82 -12.34
C PHE A 264 16.77 16.37 -11.61
N TYR A 265 17.76 17.25 -11.57
CA TYR A 265 19.07 17.04 -10.96
C TYR A 265 19.16 17.79 -9.62
N LEU A 266 19.71 17.12 -8.62
CA LEU A 266 19.97 17.66 -7.28
C LEU A 266 21.24 18.52 -7.30
N GLY A 267 21.11 19.81 -7.01
CA GLY A 267 22.21 20.76 -6.87
C GLY A 267 22.67 20.88 -5.41
N ALA A 268 23.99 20.98 -5.19
CA ALA A 268 24.56 21.11 -3.85
C ALA A 268 24.15 22.40 -3.11
N ASP A 269 23.61 23.37 -3.84
CA ASP A 269 22.99 24.61 -3.36
C ASP A 269 21.53 24.44 -2.89
N GLY A 270 21.02 23.21 -2.86
CA GLY A 270 19.63 22.91 -2.50
C GLY A 270 18.65 23.24 -3.63
N LYS A 271 19.11 23.31 -4.88
CA LYS A 271 18.25 23.52 -6.04
C LYS A 271 17.94 22.24 -6.79
N LEU A 272 16.77 22.20 -7.39
CA LEU A 272 16.32 21.15 -8.29
C LEU A 272 16.23 21.72 -9.72
N THR A 273 17.05 21.22 -10.63
CA THR A 273 17.15 21.79 -12.00
C THR A 273 16.86 20.76 -13.07
N ASN A 274 16.25 21.17 -14.19
CA ASN A 274 15.94 20.27 -15.31
C ASN A 274 17.08 20.17 -16.36
N LYS A 275 18.28 20.63 -16.00
CA LYS A 275 19.50 20.55 -16.79
C LYS A 275 20.62 20.04 -15.91
N PRO A 276 21.52 19.18 -16.41
CA PRO A 276 22.67 18.77 -15.63
C PRO A 276 23.52 20.00 -15.29
N THR A 277 24.01 20.07 -14.05
CA THR A 277 24.97 21.09 -13.62
C THR A 277 26.30 20.88 -14.35
N LEU A 278 26.83 21.96 -14.94
CA LEU A 278 28.13 21.96 -15.65
C LEU A 278 29.33 22.17 -14.70
N HIS A 279 29.08 22.38 -13.41
CA HIS A 279 30.09 22.65 -12.38
C HIS A 279 30.40 21.40 -11.54
N GLU A 280 31.57 21.38 -10.88
CA GLU A 280 32.05 20.27 -10.05
C GLU A 280 30.99 19.77 -9.05
N ALA A 281 30.95 18.45 -8.88
CA ALA A 281 30.04 17.77 -7.95
C ALA A 281 30.30 18.24 -6.51
N GLY A 282 29.32 18.92 -5.92
CA GLY A 282 29.29 19.21 -4.49
C GLY A 282 28.54 18.12 -3.71
N PHE A 283 28.76 18.08 -2.39
CA PHE A 283 28.03 17.19 -1.48
C PHE A 283 27.07 17.99 -0.61
N SER A 284 25.88 17.46 -0.39
CA SER A 284 24.97 17.90 0.67
C SER A 284 24.97 16.84 1.78
N THR A 285 25.05 17.28 3.03
CA THR A 285 25.25 16.39 4.18
C THR A 285 24.25 16.72 5.28
N PHE A 286 23.76 15.69 5.97
CA PHE A 286 22.97 15.81 7.18
C PHE A 286 23.38 14.74 8.20
N VAL A 287 22.98 14.91 9.46
CA VAL A 287 23.24 13.94 10.53
C VAL A 287 21.91 13.38 11.01
N PHE A 288 21.75 12.06 10.91
CA PHE A 288 20.60 11.36 11.47
C PHE A 288 20.90 10.86 12.88
N ASP A 289 20.06 11.21 13.84
CA ASP A 289 20.11 10.70 15.21
C ASP A 289 18.98 9.69 15.45
N PRO A 290 19.29 8.39 15.64
CA PRO A 290 18.29 7.37 15.94
C PRO A 290 17.46 7.63 17.21
N ALA A 291 17.96 8.43 18.17
CA ALA A 291 17.21 8.82 19.36
C ALA A 291 16.18 9.93 19.08
N ASN A 292 16.28 10.60 17.93
CA ASN A 292 15.36 11.64 17.47
C ASN A 292 15.00 11.45 15.97
N PRO A 293 14.35 10.32 15.62
CA PRO A 293 14.08 10.01 14.23
C PRO A 293 13.16 11.04 13.57
N THR A 294 13.34 11.27 12.27
CA THR A 294 12.42 12.09 11.47
C THR A 294 10.99 11.53 11.57
N PRO A 295 9.99 12.34 11.96
CA PRO A 295 8.63 11.85 12.15
C PRO A 295 7.93 11.59 10.81
N THR A 296 7.11 10.54 10.76
CA THR A 296 6.19 10.30 9.63
C THR A 296 5.04 11.31 9.67
N ILE A 297 4.84 12.04 8.56
CA ILE A 297 3.76 13.04 8.40
C ILE A 297 3.04 12.78 7.07
N GLY A 298 1.81 12.24 7.13
CA GLY A 298 1.01 11.95 5.93
C GLY A 298 1.51 10.74 5.15
N GLY A 299 1.52 10.85 3.82
CA GLY A 299 2.07 9.80 2.96
C GLY A 299 1.17 8.58 2.86
N ASN A 300 1.75 7.38 2.77
CA ASN A 300 1.01 6.13 2.57
C ASN A 300 0.87 5.24 3.83
N ALA A 301 1.08 5.80 5.02
CA ALA A 301 0.88 5.09 6.29
C ALA A 301 -0.53 4.46 6.44
N LEU A 302 -0.67 3.37 7.18
CA LEU A 302 -1.93 2.66 7.32
C LEU A 302 -3.05 3.52 7.95
N LEU A 303 -2.72 4.31 8.98
CA LEU A 303 -3.71 5.05 9.78
C LEU A 303 -3.63 6.58 9.60
N SER A 304 -2.43 7.14 9.48
CA SER A 304 -2.17 8.59 9.47
C SER A 304 -1.57 9.04 8.13
N SER A 305 -2.31 8.80 7.05
CA SER A 305 -1.91 9.00 5.65
C SER A 305 -2.70 10.09 4.94
N GLY A 306 -2.21 10.45 3.75
CA GLY A 306 -2.84 11.40 2.85
C GLY A 306 -1.90 12.53 2.42
N ALA A 307 -2.46 13.46 1.65
CA ALA A 307 -1.86 14.76 1.38
C ALA A 307 -2.00 15.64 2.62
N VAL A 308 -0.88 16.05 3.22
CA VAL A 308 -0.84 16.91 4.40
C VAL A 308 0.26 17.96 4.24
N ASN A 309 0.20 18.99 5.07
CA ASN A 309 1.28 19.97 5.17
C ASN A 309 2.48 19.34 5.89
N ASP A 310 3.59 19.22 5.18
CA ASP A 310 4.84 18.65 5.67
C ASP A 310 5.99 19.67 5.77
N SER A 311 5.66 20.97 5.75
CA SER A 311 6.63 22.07 5.86
C SER A 311 7.49 22.02 7.13
N ALA A 312 7.04 21.30 8.16
CA ALA A 312 7.81 21.08 9.38
C ALA A 312 9.01 20.14 9.16
N LEU A 313 8.93 19.20 8.20
CA LEU A 313 10.05 18.31 7.86
C LEU A 313 11.19 19.07 7.21
N ALA A 314 10.87 19.98 6.28
CA ALA A 314 11.84 20.81 5.57
C ALA A 314 12.66 21.74 6.50
N LYS A 315 12.24 21.93 7.75
CA LYS A 315 12.95 22.75 8.74
C LYS A 315 13.91 21.96 9.63
N ARG A 316 13.93 20.63 9.52
CA ARG A 316 14.78 19.78 10.34
C ARG A 316 16.21 19.77 9.80
N SER A 317 17.19 19.64 10.68
CA SER A 317 18.61 19.54 10.32
C SER A 317 19.00 18.19 9.73
N ASP A 318 18.16 17.16 9.88
CA ASP A 318 18.36 15.82 9.34
C ASP A 318 17.57 15.58 8.03
N VAL A 319 17.12 16.65 7.38
CA VAL A 319 16.38 16.61 6.10
C VAL A 319 17.07 17.54 5.11
N LEU A 320 17.46 17.00 3.95
CA LEU A 320 17.92 17.79 2.82
C LEU A 320 16.73 18.20 1.94
N VAL A 321 16.71 19.46 1.50
CA VAL A 321 15.64 20.02 0.68
C VAL A 321 16.21 20.51 -0.63
N PHE A 322 15.55 20.16 -1.74
CA PHE A 322 15.92 20.55 -3.08
C PHE A 322 14.70 21.12 -3.80
N ASP A 323 14.66 22.44 -3.98
CA ASP A 323 13.52 23.14 -4.59
C ASP A 323 13.84 23.55 -6.02
N SER A 324 12.87 23.39 -6.93
CA SER A 324 12.96 24.00 -8.25
C SER A 324 12.72 25.50 -8.16
N ASP A 325 13.07 26.23 -9.22
CA ASP A 325 12.48 27.55 -9.42
C ASP A 325 10.95 27.43 -9.59
N PRO A 326 10.19 28.50 -9.31
CA PRO A 326 8.74 28.49 -9.51
C PRO A 326 8.38 28.03 -10.92
N LEU A 327 7.47 27.06 -11.00
CA LEU A 327 7.03 26.53 -12.29
C LEU A 327 6.28 27.60 -13.08
N HIS A 328 6.72 27.85 -14.32
CA HIS A 328 6.04 28.78 -15.24
C HIS A 328 4.82 28.17 -15.94
N ASN A 329 4.77 26.83 -16.02
CA ASN A 329 3.67 26.07 -16.60
C ASN A 329 3.30 24.92 -15.65
N ASP A 330 2.04 24.48 -15.70
CA ASP A 330 1.58 23.31 -14.95
C ASP A 330 2.40 22.06 -15.33
N LEU A 331 2.90 21.34 -14.33
CA LEU A 331 3.59 20.07 -14.49
C LEU A 331 2.74 18.94 -13.89
N GLU A 332 2.20 18.08 -14.75
CA GLU A 332 1.52 16.84 -14.35
C GLU A 332 2.47 15.66 -14.58
N PHE A 333 2.78 14.92 -13.52
CA PHE A 333 3.47 13.63 -13.64
C PHE A 333 2.52 12.49 -13.29
N CYS A 334 2.61 11.41 -14.07
CA CYS A 334 1.76 10.24 -13.96
C CYS A 334 2.60 8.99 -14.25
N GLY A 335 2.56 8.01 -13.35
CA GLY A 335 3.39 6.81 -13.42
C GLY A 335 4.35 6.68 -12.24
N LYS A 336 5.49 6.03 -12.46
CA LYS A 336 6.51 5.76 -11.44
C LYS A 336 7.51 6.91 -11.37
N VAL A 337 7.75 7.42 -10.17
CA VAL A 337 8.88 8.31 -9.89
C VAL A 337 10.07 7.44 -9.49
N THR A 338 11.25 7.75 -10.02
CA THR A 338 12.50 7.04 -9.72
C THR A 338 13.53 8.06 -9.27
N ILE A 339 14.36 7.69 -8.30
CA ILE A 339 15.49 8.50 -7.86
C ILE A 339 16.78 7.70 -7.99
N GLN A 340 17.76 8.32 -8.65
CA GLN A 340 19.13 7.82 -8.71
C GLN A 340 19.98 8.72 -7.81
N LEU A 341 20.53 8.16 -6.75
CA LEU A 341 21.27 8.91 -5.74
C LEU A 341 22.69 8.36 -5.59
N ALA A 342 23.68 9.22 -5.81
CA ALA A 342 25.03 8.99 -5.31
C ALA A 342 25.09 9.42 -3.84
N HIS A 343 25.43 8.50 -2.95
CA HIS A 343 25.48 8.77 -1.51
C HIS A 343 26.61 8.02 -0.82
N THR A 344 26.99 8.50 0.37
CA THR A 344 27.86 7.79 1.31
C THR A 344 27.28 7.91 2.71
N SER A 345 27.68 7.01 3.61
CA SER A 345 27.29 7.07 5.03
C SER A 345 28.42 6.50 5.88
N SER A 346 28.68 7.15 7.02
CA SER A 346 29.68 6.75 8.01
C SER A 346 29.32 5.44 8.75
N HIS A 347 28.05 5.00 8.67
CA HIS A 347 27.56 3.80 9.36
C HIS A 347 26.67 2.97 8.41
N PRO A 348 27.22 1.97 7.69
CA PRO A 348 26.43 0.97 6.93
C PRO A 348 25.79 -0.08 7.84
N PRO A 349 24.58 -0.59 7.52
CA PRO A 349 23.67 -0.14 6.47
C PRO A 349 23.04 1.23 6.79
N ALA A 350 22.58 1.94 5.76
CA ALA A 350 21.93 3.24 5.92
C ALA A 350 20.52 3.21 5.33
N ASP A 351 19.61 3.95 5.93
CA ASP A 351 18.24 4.06 5.46
C ASP A 351 18.05 5.40 4.74
N VAL A 352 17.41 5.38 3.57
CA VAL A 352 17.10 6.58 2.79
C VAL A 352 15.60 6.70 2.59
N PHE A 353 15.10 7.87 2.94
CA PHE A 353 13.73 8.30 2.70
C PHE A 353 13.75 9.46 1.71
N VAL A 354 12.95 9.33 0.65
CA VAL A 354 12.77 10.38 -0.35
C VAL A 354 11.30 10.73 -0.40
N ARG A 355 11.02 12.03 -0.42
CA ARG A 355 9.67 12.56 -0.59
C ARG A 355 9.64 13.60 -1.69
N VAL A 356 8.61 13.52 -2.53
CA VAL A 356 8.25 14.56 -3.49
C VAL A 356 7.05 15.32 -2.93
N SER A 357 7.19 16.64 -2.85
CA SER A 357 6.17 17.54 -2.34
C SER A 357 5.91 18.69 -3.31
N GLU A 358 4.71 19.24 -3.27
CA GLU A 358 4.33 20.46 -3.98
C GLU A 358 4.45 21.66 -3.03
N VAL A 359 5.32 22.61 -3.37
CA VAL A 359 5.44 23.88 -2.64
C VAL A 359 4.44 24.88 -3.22
N LYS A 360 3.45 25.28 -2.41
CA LYS A 360 2.44 26.27 -2.79
C LYS A 360 3.03 27.69 -2.80
N LYS A 361 2.36 28.61 -3.49
CA LYS A 361 2.71 30.06 -3.48
C LYS A 361 2.79 30.68 -2.07
N SER A 362 2.07 30.11 -1.10
CA SER A 362 2.12 30.49 0.31
C SER A 362 3.40 30.04 1.04
N GLY A 363 4.25 29.24 0.40
CA GLY A 363 5.41 28.59 1.00
C GLY A 363 5.09 27.28 1.75
N SER A 364 3.83 26.84 1.78
CA SER A 364 3.48 25.55 2.38
C SER A 364 3.83 24.39 1.45
N SER A 365 4.59 23.43 1.95
CA SER A 365 4.86 22.15 1.30
C SER A 365 3.74 21.14 1.59
N ILE A 366 3.26 20.45 0.55
CA ILE A 366 2.26 19.38 0.63
C ILE A 366 2.83 18.12 -0.01
N ASN A 367 2.87 17.00 0.72
CA ASN A 367 3.42 15.75 0.18
C ASN A 367 2.57 15.19 -0.98
N VAL A 368 3.25 14.67 -2.01
CA VAL A 368 2.62 14.03 -3.16
C VAL A 368 2.88 12.52 -3.14
N THR A 369 4.14 12.10 -3.04
CA THR A 369 4.54 10.69 -2.99
C THR A 369 5.87 10.54 -2.25
N GLU A 370 6.19 9.33 -1.83
CA GLU A 370 7.39 9.03 -1.05
C GLU A 370 7.83 7.58 -1.22
N ALA A 371 9.11 7.34 -0.98
CA ALA A 371 9.71 6.02 -0.95
C ALA A 371 10.73 5.94 0.19
N TYR A 372 10.91 4.74 0.73
CA TYR A 372 11.91 4.47 1.75
C TYR A 372 12.59 3.15 1.40
N LYS A 373 13.91 3.10 1.49
CA LYS A 373 14.69 1.87 1.31
C LYS A 373 15.88 1.82 2.26
N ARG A 374 16.17 0.65 2.78
CA ARG A 374 17.45 0.32 3.41
C ARG A 374 18.47 0.02 2.32
N LEU A 375 19.58 0.72 2.37
CA LEU A 375 20.70 0.56 1.46
C LEU A 375 21.71 -0.40 2.07
N GLY A 376 22.09 -1.40 1.28
CA GLY A 376 23.00 -2.46 1.71
C GLY A 376 24.43 -1.97 1.96
N PRO A 377 25.29 -2.83 2.53
CA PRO A 377 26.72 -2.53 2.71
C PRO A 377 27.50 -2.56 1.37
N GLU A 378 27.03 -3.31 0.36
CA GLU A 378 27.64 -3.43 -0.96
C GLU A 378 27.10 -2.32 -1.89
N ARG A 379 27.63 -1.09 -1.71
CA ARG A 379 27.09 0.17 -2.23
C ARG A 379 27.55 0.54 -3.65
N ALA A 380 27.35 -0.32 -4.64
CA ALA A 380 27.60 0.05 -6.03
C ALA A 380 26.29 -0.04 -6.84
N HIS A 381 25.58 1.09 -6.94
CA HIS A 381 24.43 1.31 -7.85
C HIS A 381 23.07 0.73 -7.44
N ASP A 382 22.54 1.13 -6.27
CA ASP A 382 21.12 0.90 -5.97
C ASP A 382 20.23 2.02 -6.56
N GLU A 383 19.31 1.68 -7.46
CA GLU A 383 18.20 2.55 -7.87
C GLU A 383 17.06 2.49 -6.83
N LEU A 384 16.40 3.63 -6.62
CA LEU A 384 15.27 3.81 -5.70
C LEU A 384 13.96 4.05 -6.44
#